data_AF-A0A2J6I3K9-F1
#
_entry.id   AF-A0A2J6I3K9-F1
#
_cell.length_a   1.000
_cell.length_b   1.000
_cell.length_c   1.000
_cell.angle_alpha   90.00
_cell.angle_beta   90.00
_cell.angle_gamma   90.00
#
_symmetry.space_group_name_H-M   'P 1'
#
loop_
_entity.id
_entity.type
_entity.pdbx_description
1 polymer ?
#
loop_
_entity_poly.entity_id
_entity_poly.type
_entity_poly.pdbx_seq_one_letter_code
_entity_poly.pdbx_strand_id
1 'polypeptide(L)' 'SMSFRNPGKISELENQPAYMRKNVELKDPDYSSKSEVSRHTLGEDSKNNTVIKSDNSFLHDNVD' A
#
# COMPACT_ATOMS: atom_id res chain seq x y z
N SER A 1 22.24 -18.07 22.80
CA SER A 1 23.03 -17.84 21.57
C SER A 1 22.62 -18.86 20.52
N MET A 2 22.07 -18.42 19.38
CA MET A 2 21.73 -19.33 18.28
C MET A 2 23.03 -19.84 17.66
N SER A 3 23.34 -21.11 17.84
CA SER A 3 24.60 -21.69 17.40
C SER A 3 24.52 -22.11 15.93
N PHE A 4 25.10 -21.30 15.05
CA PHE A 4 25.21 -21.49 13.59
C PHE A 4 26.22 -22.59 13.19
N ARG A 5 26.17 -23.76 13.84
CA ARG A 5 27.22 -24.79 13.67
C ARG A 5 27.04 -25.74 12.48
N ASN A 6 25.98 -25.63 11.68
CA ASN A 6 25.75 -26.54 10.55
C ASN A 6 25.52 -25.77 9.23
N PRO A 7 26.55 -25.56 8.40
CA PRO A 7 26.46 -24.76 7.18
C PRO A 7 25.46 -25.32 6.16
N GLY A 8 25.33 -26.65 6.06
CA GLY A 8 24.34 -27.26 5.15
C GLY A 8 22.89 -26.92 5.50
N LYS A 9 22.56 -26.83 6.79
CA LYS A 9 21.22 -26.45 7.25
C LYS A 9 20.96 -24.95 7.09
N ILE A 10 22.00 -24.12 7.07
CA ILE A 10 21.89 -22.68 6.81
C ILE A 10 21.59 -22.43 5.33
N SER A 11 22.26 -23.14 4.42
CA SER A 11 22.01 -23.00 2.98
C SER A 11 20.59 -23.40 2.59
N GLU A 12 20.03 -24.45 3.21
CA GLU A 12 18.61 -24.80 3.02
C GLU A 12 17.67 -23.68 3.50
N LEU A 13 17.98 -23.05 4.64
CA LEU A 13 17.18 -21.93 5.15
C LEU A 13 17.32 -20.69 4.25
N GLU A 14 18.49 -20.42 3.66
CA GLU A 14 18.72 -19.28 2.77
C GLU A 14 17.91 -19.32 1.48
N ASN A 15 17.52 -20.51 1.01
CA ASN A 15 16.69 -20.68 -0.19
C ASN A 15 15.24 -20.19 -0.03
N GLN A 16 14.79 -19.94 1.21
CA GLN A 16 13.44 -19.46 1.49
C GLN A 16 13.44 -18.03 2.03
N PRO A 17 12.58 -17.13 1.52
CA PRO A 17 12.52 -15.76 2.00
C PRO A 17 12.14 -15.68 3.49
N ALA A 18 12.61 -14.62 4.15
CA ALA A 18 12.56 -14.51 5.61
C ALA A 18 11.14 -14.52 6.19
N TYR A 19 10.16 -13.93 5.51
CA TYR A 19 8.77 -13.90 5.96
C TYR A 19 8.18 -15.32 6.02
N MET A 20 8.46 -16.15 5.01
CA MET A 20 8.01 -17.54 5.02
C MET A 20 8.74 -18.36 6.09
N ARG A 21 10.07 -18.19 6.25
CA ARG A 21 10.84 -18.87 7.33
C ARG A 21 10.30 -18.58 8.74
N LYS A 22 9.77 -17.37 8.94
CA LYS A 22 9.24 -16.90 10.22
C LYS A 22 7.73 -17.11 10.34
N ASN A 23 7.09 -17.74 9.35
CA ASN A 23 5.65 -17.91 9.26
C ASN A 23 4.88 -16.58 9.48
N VAL A 24 5.45 -15.49 8.94
CA VAL A 24 4.89 -14.15 8.99
C VAL A 24 3.98 -13.97 7.78
N GLU A 25 2.70 -13.76 8.06
CA GLU A 25 1.72 -13.38 7.05
C GLU A 25 1.94 -11.92 6.66
N LEU A 26 2.32 -11.69 5.41
CA LEU A 26 2.41 -10.35 4.85
C LEU A 26 0.98 -9.88 4.59
N LYS A 27 0.55 -8.83 5.28
CA LYS A 27 -0.68 -8.14 4.90
C LYS A 27 -0.45 -7.49 3.55
N ASP A 28 -1.39 -7.68 2.63
CA ASP A 28 -1.41 -6.89 1.40
C ASP A 28 -1.49 -5.41 1.78
N PRO A 29 -0.48 -4.59 1.46
CA PRO A 29 -0.57 -3.16 1.71
C PRO A 29 -1.62 -2.57 0.76
N ASP A 30 -2.35 -1.55 1.20
CA ASP A 30 -3.17 -0.77 0.29
C ASP A 30 -2.25 -0.03 -0.68
N TYR A 31 -2.13 -0.59 -1.88
CA TYR A 31 -1.31 -0.03 -2.94
C TYR A 31 -1.94 1.26 -3.46
N SER A 32 -1.13 2.31 -3.65
CA SER A 32 -1.57 3.57 -4.30
C SER A 32 -1.96 3.39 -5.77
N SER A 33 -1.62 2.26 -6.37
CA SER A 33 -2.07 1.86 -7.72
C SER A 33 -3.49 1.28 -7.73
N LYS A 34 -4.05 0.94 -6.57
CA LYS A 34 -5.46 0.56 -6.45
C LYS A 34 -6.28 1.81 -6.76
N SER A 35 -7.13 1.72 -7.79
CA SER A 35 -7.94 2.85 -8.24
C SER A 35 -8.98 3.18 -7.18
N GLU A 36 -8.66 4.12 -6.31
CA GLU A 36 -9.63 4.77 -5.41
C GLU A 36 -10.18 5.99 -6.13
N VAL A 37 -11.47 5.94 -6.48
CA VAL A 37 -12.13 7.09 -7.09
C VAL A 37 -12.35 8.14 -6.00
N SER A 38 -11.46 9.13 -5.93
CA SER A 38 -11.54 10.20 -4.94
C SER A 38 -12.78 11.06 -5.20
N ARG A 39 -13.65 11.22 -4.18
CA ARG A 39 -14.71 12.24 -4.18
C ARG A 39 -14.18 13.67 -4.06
N HIS A 40 -12.88 13.83 -3.83
CA HIS A 40 -12.24 15.11 -3.63
C HIS A 40 -11.45 15.55 -4.86
N THR A 41 -11.46 16.85 -5.15
CA THR A 41 -10.70 17.54 -6.20
C THR A 41 -9.80 18.59 -5.59
N LEU A 42 -8.71 18.92 -6.29
CA LEU A 42 -7.84 20.04 -5.95
C LEU A 42 -8.29 21.28 -6.73
N GLY A 43 -8.51 22.39 -6.04
CA GLY A 43 -8.86 23.65 -6.68
C GLY A 43 -8.38 24.87 -5.89
N GLU A 44 -8.65 26.05 -6.42
CA GLU A 44 -8.34 27.32 -5.75
C GLU A 44 -9.60 27.92 -5.11
N ASP A 45 -9.42 28.59 -3.98
CA ASP A 45 -10.45 29.43 -3.34
C ASP A 45 -10.44 30.87 -3.90
N SER A 46 -11.35 31.72 -3.43
CA SER A 46 -11.43 33.14 -3.84
C SER A 46 -10.21 33.99 -3.49
N LYS A 47 -9.24 33.42 -2.74
CA LYS A 47 -8.01 34.06 -2.30
C LYS A 47 -6.78 33.36 -2.91
N ASN A 48 -6.95 32.55 -3.95
CA ASN A 48 -5.90 31.77 -4.60
C ASN A 48 -5.13 30.82 -3.67
N ASN A 49 -5.76 30.32 -2.60
CA ASN A 49 -5.19 29.24 -1.81
C ASN A 49 -5.60 27.88 -2.39
N THR A 50 -4.66 26.96 -2.41
CA THR A 50 -4.91 25.56 -2.75
C THR A 50 -5.82 24.94 -1.68
N VAL A 51 -7.01 24.49 -2.10
CA VAL A 51 -8.00 23.85 -1.24
C VAL A 51 -8.41 22.50 -1.82
N ILE A 52 -8.72 21.56 -0.92
CA ILE A 52 -9.32 20.29 -1.27
C ILE A 52 -10.84 20.49 -1.24
N LYS A 53 -11.50 20.34 -2.39
CA LYS A 53 -12.95 20.42 -2.52
C LYS A 53 -13.52 19.01 -2.59
N SER A 54 -14.72 18.80 -2.07
CA SER A 54 -15.40 17.50 -2.03
C SER A 54 -16.41 17.31 -3.17
N ASP A 55 -16.37 18.18 -4.18
CA ASP A 55 -17.32 18.28 -5.29
C ASP A 55 -16.70 17.76 -6.59
N ASN A 56 -16.21 16.52 -6.59
CA ASN A 56 -15.64 15.93 -7.80
C ASN A 56 -16.68 15.78 -8.93
N SER A 57 -16.63 16.68 -9.91
CA SER A 57 -17.51 16.69 -11.09
C SER A 57 -17.28 15.55 -12.08
N PHE A 58 -16.17 14.81 -11.95
CA PHE A 58 -15.88 13.63 -12.75
C PHE A 58 -16.53 12.36 -12.18
N LEU A 59 -17.21 12.47 -11.04
CA LEU A 59 -17.92 11.36 -10.42
C LEU A 59 -19.40 11.38 -10.82
N HIS A 60 -19.80 10.44 -11.68
CA HIS A 60 -21.17 10.28 -12.16
C HIS A 60 -22.02 9.50 -11.15
N ASP A 61 -22.24 10.07 -9.96
CA ASP A 61 -22.88 9.38 -8.82
C ASP A 61 -24.41 9.23 -8.96
N ASN A 62 -25.08 9.97 -9.85
CA ASN A 62 -26.54 9.91 -10.07
C ASN A 62 -26.89 9.84 -11.55
N VAL A 63 -26.61 8.69 -12.18
CA VAL A 63 -27.16 8.36 -13.50
C VAL A 63 -28.64 7.99 -13.30
N ASP A 64 -29.55 8.75 -13.93
CA ASP A 64 -30.95 8.37 -14.20
C ASP A 64 -31.09 8.13 -15.71
#